data_AF-A0A399Z6V6-F1
#
_entry.id   AF-A0A399Z6V6-F1
#
_cell.length_a   1.000
_cell.length_b   1.000
_cell.length_c   1.000
_cell.angle_alpha   90.00
_cell.angle_beta   90.00
_cell.angle_gamma   90.00
#
_symmetry.space_group_name_H-M   'P 1'
#
loop_
_entity.id
_entity.type
_entity.pdbx_description
1 polymer ?
#
loop_
_entity_poly.entity_id
_entity_poly.type
_entity_poly.pdbx_seq_one_letter_code
_entity_poly.pdbx_strand_id
1 'polypeptide(L)'
;MTRRLEPYWYLILLFVVVAAGLYGYHLTTGITPPRAAVIILGFPVYWYGIWIVSGIALGAWVVARLATERARRIFDAAVPVEIREKPLAESGLPAETAGTLTARGMATLGRVLWEVGLDPRRLGLNKATTAQTLEELAGVSG
;
A
#
# COMPACT_ATOMS: atom_id res chain seq x y z
N MET A 1 21.70 -4.71 14.85
CA MET A 1 20.53 -4.05 14.23
C MET A 1 19.29 -4.44 15.01
N THR A 2 18.68 -3.52 15.75
CA THR A 2 17.39 -3.73 16.41
C THR A 2 16.30 -3.83 15.33
N ARG A 3 15.75 -5.03 15.12
CA ARG A 3 14.57 -5.21 14.24
C ARG A 3 13.42 -4.40 14.84
N ARG A 4 13.09 -3.26 14.24
CA ARG A 4 11.88 -2.51 14.60
C ARG A 4 10.67 -3.33 14.17
N LEU A 5 9.77 -3.61 15.09
CA LEU A 5 8.49 -4.24 14.80
C LEU A 5 7.65 -3.31 13.93
N GLU A 6 7.05 -3.87 12.88
CA GLU A 6 6.13 -3.14 12.01
C GLU A 6 4.91 -2.66 12.82
N PRO A 7 4.38 -1.45 12.54
CA PRO A 7 3.28 -0.86 13.30
C PRO A 7 2.03 -1.74 13.44
N TYR A 8 1.72 -2.57 12.44
CA TYR A 8 0.57 -3.47 12.47
C TYR A 8 0.68 -4.54 13.56
N TRP A 9 1.88 -4.94 13.96
CA TRP A 9 2.05 -5.91 15.05
C TRP A 9 1.60 -5.36 16.39
N TYR A 10 1.81 -4.06 16.66
CA TYR A 10 1.30 -3.43 17.88
C TYR A 10 -0.22 -3.37 17.88
N LEU A 11 -0.85 -3.10 16.73
CA LEU A 11 -2.31 -3.10 16.62
C LEU A 11 -2.90 -4.50 16.79
N ILE A 12 -2.28 -5.53 16.18
CA ILE A 12 -2.67 -6.93 16.37
C ILE A 12 -2.59 -7.29 17.87
N LEU A 13 -1.47 -6.97 18.52
CA LEU A 13 -1.28 -7.25 19.94
C LEU A 13 -2.33 -6.55 20.80
N LEU A 14 -2.59 -5.26 20.55
CA LEU A 14 -3.64 -4.51 21.24
C LEU A 14 -5.00 -5.21 21.09
N PHE A 15 -5.34 -5.64 19.88
CA PHE A 15 -6.60 -6.31 19.59
C PHE A 15 -6.74 -7.63 20.35
N VAL A 16 -5.66 -8.42 20.39
CA VAL A 16 -5.58 -9.68 21.15
C VAL A 16 -5.71 -9.43 22.65
N VAL A 17 -5.04 -8.41 23.19
CA VAL A 17 -5.10 -8.05 24.61
C VAL A 17 -6.52 -7.62 25.00
N VAL A 18 -7.19 -6.81 24.18
CA VAL A 18 -8.58 -6.38 24.44
C VAL A 18 -9.53 -7.58 24.37
N ALA A 19 -9.39 -8.44 23.37
CA ALA A 19 -10.22 -9.63 23.24
C ALA A 19 -10.03 -10.59 24.42
N ALA A 20 -8.79 -10.83 24.84
CA ALA A 20 -8.47 -11.65 26.00
C ALA A 20 -9.02 -11.05 27.29
N GLY A 21 -8.93 -9.73 27.46
CA GLY A 21 -9.49 -9.02 28.62
C GLY A 21 -11.01 -9.14 28.70
N LEU A 22 -11.72 -8.93 27.59
CA LEU A 22 -13.17 -9.09 27.53
C LEU A 22 -13.60 -10.53 27.80
N TYR A 23 -12.89 -11.49 27.25
CA TYR A 23 -13.14 -12.91 27.49
C TYR A 23 -12.90 -13.30 28.95
N GLY A 24 -11.78 -12.87 29.54
CA GLY A 24 -11.47 -13.12 30.96
C GLY A 24 -12.47 -12.46 31.91
N TYR A 25 -12.91 -11.24 31.61
CA TYR A 25 -13.97 -10.56 32.36
C TYR A 25 -15.29 -11.35 32.30
N HIS A 26 -15.68 -11.81 31.11
CA HIS A 26 -16.87 -12.62 30.95
C HIS A 26 -16.78 -13.94 31.73
N LEU A 27 -15.64 -14.63 31.66
CA LEU A 27 -15.41 -15.88 32.39
C LEU A 27 -15.52 -15.71 33.91
N THR A 28 -15.05 -14.59 34.45
CA THR A 28 -15.03 -14.35 35.90
C THR A 28 -16.35 -13.81 36.46
N THR A 29 -17.09 -13.03 35.67
CA THR A 29 -18.32 -12.35 36.13
C THR A 29 -19.60 -13.00 35.62
N GLY A 30 -19.55 -13.81 34.57
CA GLY A 30 -20.72 -14.31 33.84
C GLY A 30 -21.49 -13.22 33.07
N ILE A 31 -21.04 -11.96 33.12
CA ILE A 31 -21.72 -10.83 32.48
C ILE A 31 -21.22 -10.71 31.05
N THR A 32 -22.15 -10.66 30.08
CA THR A 32 -21.84 -10.39 28.68
C THR A 32 -21.93 -8.88 28.41
N PRO A 33 -20.96 -8.29 27.67
CA PRO A 33 -21.09 -6.91 27.24
C PRO A 33 -22.39 -6.68 26.45
N PRO A 34 -22.99 -5.48 26.53
CA PRO A 34 -24.16 -5.15 25.73
C PRO A 34 -23.86 -5.32 24.24
N ARG A 35 -24.87 -5.75 23.47
CA ARG A 35 -24.74 -5.99 22.02
C ARG A 35 -24.19 -4.77 21.26
N ALA A 36 -24.64 -3.58 21.66
CA ALA A 36 -24.17 -2.31 21.14
C ALA A 36 -22.98 -1.85 21.98
N ALA A 37 -21.86 -1.57 21.32
CA ALA A 37 -20.65 -1.06 21.94
C ALA A 37 -20.79 0.42 22.28
N VAL A 38 -21.34 1.21 21.35
CA VAL A 38 -21.52 2.65 21.48
C VAL A 38 -22.71 3.11 20.62
N ILE A 39 -23.29 4.27 20.95
CA ILE A 39 -24.31 4.93 20.13
C ILE A 39 -23.69 6.21 19.57
N ILE A 40 -23.71 6.35 18.24
CA ILE A 40 -23.20 7.54 17.54
C ILE A 40 -24.36 8.15 16.77
N LEU A 41 -24.73 9.41 17.06
CA LEU A 41 -25.84 10.12 16.39
C LEU A 41 -27.17 9.34 16.39
N GLY A 42 -27.46 8.60 17.47
CA GLY A 42 -28.66 7.76 17.58
C GLY A 42 -28.55 6.38 16.92
N PHE A 43 -27.45 6.07 16.23
CA PHE A 43 -27.22 4.78 15.61
C PHE A 43 -26.39 3.85 16.52
N PRO A 44 -26.88 2.63 16.83
CA PRO A 44 -26.12 1.67 17.61
C PRO A 44 -24.99 1.07 16.76
N VAL A 45 -23.76 1.17 17.24
CA VAL A 45 -22.60 0.50 16.68
C VAL A 45 -22.37 -0.80 17.46
N TYR A 46 -22.45 -1.93 16.77
CA TYR A 46 -22.34 -3.25 17.39
C TYR A 46 -20.90 -3.73 17.45
N TRP A 47 -20.57 -4.49 18.51
CA TRP A 47 -19.25 -5.09 18.69
C TRP A 47 -18.81 -5.90 17.47
N TYR A 48 -19.69 -6.77 16.93
CA TYR A 48 -19.34 -7.61 15.79
C TYR A 48 -18.92 -6.78 14.56
N GLY A 49 -19.55 -5.62 14.35
CA GLY A 49 -19.21 -4.71 13.26
C GLY A 49 -17.81 -4.11 13.44
N ILE A 50 -17.49 -3.68 14.67
CA ILE A 50 -16.14 -3.20 15.02
C ILE A 50 -15.11 -4.31 14.76
N TRP A 51 -15.33 -5.51 15.31
CA TRP A 51 -14.40 -6.63 15.16
C TRP A 51 -14.15 -7.01 13.70
N ILE A 52 -15.23 -7.11 12.89
CA ILE A 52 -15.14 -7.48 11.47
C ILE A 52 -14.42 -6.39 10.67
N VAL A 53 -14.87 -5.13 10.77
CA VAL A 53 -14.31 -4.04 9.96
C VAL A 53 -12.85 -3.79 10.33
N SER A 54 -12.51 -3.76 11.62
CA SER A 54 -11.13 -3.62 12.08
C SER A 54 -10.26 -4.79 11.62
N GLY A 55 -10.78 -6.03 11.69
CA GLY A 55 -10.06 -7.22 11.23
C GLY A 55 -9.77 -7.19 9.72
N ILE A 56 -10.76 -6.84 8.90
CA ILE A 56 -10.61 -6.70 7.44
C ILE A 56 -9.61 -5.59 7.11
N ALA A 57 -9.74 -4.41 7.73
CA ALA A 57 -8.86 -3.28 7.48
C ALA A 57 -7.40 -3.59 7.86
N LEU A 58 -7.19 -4.21 9.03
CA LEU A 58 -5.87 -4.62 9.50
C LEU A 58 -5.26 -5.70 8.60
N GLY A 59 -6.05 -6.72 8.21
CA GLY A 59 -5.62 -7.75 7.28
C GLY A 59 -5.24 -7.19 5.92
N ALA A 60 -6.07 -6.31 5.35
CA ALA A 60 -5.79 -5.64 4.08
C ALA A 60 -4.50 -4.81 4.14
N TRP A 61 -4.28 -4.09 5.25
CA TRP A 61 -3.05 -3.32 5.45
C TRP A 61 -1.81 -4.21 5.51
N VAL A 62 -1.84 -5.30 6.28
CA VAL A 62 -0.73 -6.26 6.38
C VAL A 62 -0.42 -6.87 5.02
N VAL A 63 -1.45 -7.33 4.30
CA VAL A 63 -1.28 -7.93 2.98
C VAL A 63 -0.73 -6.93 1.97
N ALA A 64 -1.26 -5.70 1.93
CA ALA A 64 -0.77 -4.65 1.04
C ALA A 64 0.70 -4.30 1.33
N ARG A 65 1.10 -4.28 2.61
CA ARG A 65 2.47 -4.03 3.04
C ARG A 65 3.41 -5.14 2.56
N LEU A 66 3.08 -6.39 2.82
CA LEU A 66 3.86 -7.55 2.37
C LEU A 66 3.95 -7.64 0.84
N ALA A 67 2.85 -7.34 0.15
CA ALA A 67 2.81 -7.27 -1.31
C ALA A 67 3.75 -6.18 -1.85
N THR A 68 3.76 -5.00 -1.22
CA THR A 68 4.65 -3.89 -1.60
C THR A 68 6.12 -4.27 -1.40
N GLU A 69 6.47 -4.92 -0.28
CA GLU A 69 7.84 -5.38 -0.03
C GLU A 69 8.28 -6.47 -1.00
N ARG A 70 7.36 -7.37 -1.37
CA ARG A 70 7.63 -8.39 -2.38
C ARG A 70 7.83 -7.76 -3.76
N ALA A 71 6.94 -6.86 -4.16
CA ALA A 71 7.04 -6.13 -5.42
C ALA A 71 8.38 -5.37 -5.49
N ARG A 72 8.80 -4.72 -4.41
CA ARG A 72 10.06 -3.99 -4.35
C ARG A 72 11.27 -4.91 -4.52
N ARG A 73 11.29 -6.06 -3.85
CA ARG A 73 12.35 -7.06 -4.03
C ARG A 73 12.43 -7.58 -5.46
N ILE A 74 11.28 -7.85 -6.10
CA ILE A 74 11.24 -8.30 -7.49
C ILE A 74 11.75 -7.20 -8.42
N PHE A 75 11.29 -5.96 -8.23
CA PHE A 75 11.73 -4.82 -9.03
C PHE A 75 13.23 -4.56 -8.89
N ASP A 76 13.75 -4.59 -7.67
CA ASP A 76 15.16 -4.37 -7.39
C ASP A 76 16.06 -5.48 -7.97
N ALA A 77 15.53 -6.70 -8.12
CA ALA A 77 16.22 -7.81 -8.77
C ALA A 77 16.12 -7.78 -10.30
N ALA A 78 15.00 -7.26 -10.85
CA ALA A 78 14.75 -7.22 -12.28
C ALA A 78 15.34 -5.98 -12.97
N VAL A 79 15.42 -4.85 -12.27
CA VAL A 79 15.86 -3.57 -12.83
C VAL A 79 17.19 -3.17 -12.17
N PRO A 80 18.30 -3.12 -12.93
CA PRO A 80 19.61 -2.71 -12.41
C PRO A 80 19.59 -1.32 -11.78
N VAL A 81 20.53 -1.04 -10.87
CA VAL A 81 20.59 0.26 -10.17
C VAL A 81 20.82 1.41 -11.14
N GLU A 82 21.63 1.17 -12.18
CA GLU A 82 21.97 2.13 -13.23
C GLU A 82 20.71 2.61 -13.96
N ILE A 83 19.78 1.70 -14.25
CA ILE A 83 18.50 2.03 -14.88
C ILE A 83 17.54 2.70 -13.89
N ARG A 84 17.56 2.30 -12.62
CA ARG A 84 16.66 2.87 -11.60
C ARG A 84 16.99 4.32 -11.27
N GLU A 85 18.28 4.64 -11.23
CA GLU A 85 18.78 5.98 -10.89
C GLU A 85 18.92 6.89 -12.11
N LYS A 86 18.83 6.33 -13.33
CA LYS A 86 18.91 7.10 -14.58
C LYS A 86 17.92 8.27 -14.57
N PRO A 87 18.40 9.53 -14.73
CA PRO A 87 17.53 10.70 -14.83
C PRO A 87 16.54 10.54 -15.98
N LEU A 88 15.28 10.96 -15.77
CA LEU A 88 14.26 10.81 -16.79
C LEU A 88 14.56 11.64 -18.06
N ALA A 89 15.26 12.77 -17.92
CA ALA A 89 15.70 13.58 -19.05
C ALA A 89 16.69 12.84 -19.98
N GLU A 90 17.42 11.86 -19.46
CA GLU A 90 18.42 11.08 -20.18
C GLU A 90 17.89 9.71 -20.64
N SER A 91 16.62 9.39 -20.33
CA SER A 91 16.05 8.07 -20.57
C SER A 91 15.70 7.82 -22.04
N GLY A 92 15.81 8.81 -22.92
CA GLY A 92 15.40 8.71 -24.32
C GLY A 92 13.89 8.85 -24.55
N LEU A 93 13.12 9.20 -23.51
CA LEU A 93 11.71 9.56 -23.65
C LEU A 93 11.56 10.94 -24.32
N PRO A 94 10.46 11.21 -25.04
CA PRO A 94 10.16 12.53 -25.56
C PRO A 94 10.18 13.59 -24.46
N ALA A 95 10.79 14.74 -24.74
CA ALA A 95 11.00 15.80 -23.75
C ALA A 95 9.70 16.30 -23.11
N GLU A 96 8.59 16.32 -23.87
CA GLU A 96 7.27 16.69 -23.37
C GLU A 96 6.73 15.67 -22.34
N THR A 97 6.83 14.38 -22.65
CA THR A 97 6.44 13.29 -21.75
C THR A 97 7.32 13.27 -20.50
N ALA A 98 8.64 13.37 -20.68
CA ALA A 98 9.59 13.42 -19.57
C ALA A 98 9.35 14.65 -18.67
N GLY A 99 9.07 15.82 -19.26
CA GLY A 99 8.72 17.03 -18.52
C GLY A 99 7.43 16.87 -17.72
N THR A 100 6.40 16.28 -18.32
CA THR A 100 5.11 16.03 -17.66
C THR A 100 5.25 15.05 -16.49
N LEU A 101 6.00 13.98 -16.66
CA LEU A 101 6.27 12.98 -15.62
C LEU A 101 7.15 13.55 -14.49
N THR A 102 8.15 14.36 -14.84
CA THR A 102 9.01 15.05 -13.86
C THR A 102 8.20 16.04 -13.02
N ALA A 103 7.29 16.81 -13.65
CA ALA A 103 6.38 17.72 -12.95
C ALA A 103 5.44 16.99 -11.95
N ARG A 104 5.26 15.68 -12.14
CA ARG A 104 4.51 14.80 -11.23
C ARG A 104 5.37 14.07 -10.21
N GLY A 105 6.63 14.49 -10.05
CA GLY A 105 7.57 13.91 -9.08
C GLY A 105 8.21 12.60 -9.54
N MET A 106 8.13 12.25 -10.82
CA MET A 106 8.83 11.09 -11.39
C MET A 106 10.15 11.55 -12.03
N ALA A 107 11.18 11.75 -11.21
CA ALA A 107 12.46 12.30 -11.66
C ALA A 107 13.41 11.26 -12.31
N THR A 108 13.21 9.97 -12.03
CA THR A 108 14.07 8.89 -12.53
C THR A 108 13.30 7.85 -13.34
N LEU A 109 13.97 7.17 -14.24
CA LEU A 109 13.41 6.08 -15.04
C LEU A 109 12.90 4.93 -14.14
N GLY A 110 13.62 4.62 -13.06
CA GLY A 110 13.17 3.63 -12.07
C GLY A 110 11.83 3.96 -11.44
N ARG A 111 11.56 5.24 -11.15
CA ARG A 111 10.28 5.67 -10.59
C ARG A 111 9.13 5.46 -11.58
N VAL A 112 9.37 5.75 -12.86
CA VAL A 112 8.39 5.55 -13.93
C VAL A 112 8.12 4.06 -14.14
N LEU A 113 9.17 3.23 -14.26
CA LEU A 113 9.04 1.78 -14.42
C LEU A 113 8.31 1.13 -13.23
N TRP A 114 8.57 1.60 -12.01
CA TRP A 114 7.86 1.14 -10.82
C TRP A 114 6.35 1.42 -10.90
N GLU A 115 5.96 2.65 -11.24
CA GLU A 115 4.53 3.01 -11.31
C GLU A 115 3.82 2.28 -12.45
N VAL A 116 4.48 2.16 -13.61
CA VAL A 116 3.96 1.38 -14.75
C VAL A 116 3.78 -0.09 -14.41
N GLY A 117 4.77 -0.69 -13.74
CA GLY A 117 4.71 -2.10 -13.35
C GLY A 117 3.62 -2.43 -12.34
N LEU A 118 3.10 -1.44 -11.61
CA LEU A 118 1.96 -1.59 -10.72
C LEU A 118 0.63 -1.33 -11.43
N ASP A 119 0.50 -0.18 -12.08
CA ASP A 119 -0.64 0.19 -12.91
C ASP A 119 -0.26 1.38 -13.81
N PRO A 120 -0.30 1.23 -15.15
CA PRO A 120 0.04 2.32 -16.10
C PRO A 120 -0.76 3.61 -15.89
N ARG A 121 -1.96 3.53 -15.32
CA ARG A 121 -2.80 4.71 -15.03
C ARG A 121 -2.18 5.63 -14.00
N ARG A 122 -1.24 5.14 -13.19
CA ARG A 122 -0.53 5.91 -12.17
C ARG A 122 0.43 6.95 -12.74
N LEU A 123 0.75 6.86 -14.03
CA LEU A 123 1.43 7.92 -14.76
C LEU A 123 0.57 9.21 -14.85
N GLY A 124 -0.75 9.09 -14.71
CA GLY A 124 -1.73 10.18 -14.79
C GLY A 124 -1.84 10.78 -16.20
N LEU A 125 -1.24 10.15 -17.20
CA LEU A 125 -1.30 10.60 -18.59
C LEU A 125 -2.66 10.24 -19.19
N ASN A 126 -3.05 10.91 -20.27
CA ASN A 126 -4.23 10.48 -21.02
C ASN A 126 -3.97 9.10 -21.66
N LYS A 127 -5.03 8.43 -22.12
CA LYS A 127 -4.94 7.04 -22.63
C LYS A 127 -4.00 6.90 -23.83
N ALA A 128 -4.01 7.86 -24.76
CA ALA A 128 -3.17 7.82 -25.96
C ALA A 128 -1.69 8.00 -25.60
N THR A 129 -1.38 9.02 -24.80
CA THR A 129 -0.01 9.29 -24.33
C THR A 129 0.50 8.17 -23.43
N THR A 130 -0.36 7.53 -22.63
CA THR A 130 0.02 6.36 -21.83
C THR A 130 0.47 5.20 -22.74
N ALA A 131 -0.30 4.88 -23.79
CA ALA A 131 0.04 3.80 -24.71
C ALA A 131 1.38 4.07 -25.42
N GLN A 132 1.57 5.28 -25.94
CA GLN A 132 2.82 5.69 -26.56
C GLN A 132 4.01 5.60 -25.59
N THR A 133 3.84 6.07 -24.36
CA THR A 133 4.90 6.00 -23.33
C THR A 133 5.28 4.55 -23.02
N LEU A 134 4.33 3.61 -23.05
CA LEU A 134 4.60 2.19 -22.81
C LEU A 134 5.41 1.56 -23.96
N GLU A 135 5.08 1.90 -25.21
CA GLU A 135 5.85 1.46 -26.39
C GLU A 135 7.29 2.00 -26.34
N GLU A 136 7.45 3.27 -26.00
CA GLU A 136 8.77 3.90 -25.87
C GLU A 136 9.58 3.28 -24.71
N LEU A 137 8.97 3.01 -23.56
CA LEU A 137 9.63 2.32 -22.44
C LEU A 137 10.03 0.88 -22.80
N ALA A 138 9.24 0.17 -23.60
CA ALA A 138 9.59 -1.15 -24.10
C ALA A 138 10.79 -1.10 -25.06
N GLY A 139 10.88 -0.06 -25.89
CA GLY A 139 12.02 0.16 -26.78
C GLY A 139 13.31 0.61 -26.08
N VAL A 140 13.21 1.25 -24.90
CA VAL A 140 14.35 1.70 -24.09
C VAL A 140 14.92 0.61 -23.17
N SER A 141 14.15 -0.46 -22.93
CA SER A 141 14.52 -1.56 -22.03
C SER A 141 15.10 -2.80 -22.72
N GLY A 142 15.18 -2.81 -24.06
CA GLY A 142 15.88 -3.82 -24.87
C GLY A 142 17.28 -3.36 -25.26
#